data_AF-A0A940LL68-F1
#
_entry.id   AF-A0A940LL68-F1
#
_cell.length_a   1.000
_cell.length_b   1.000
_cell.length_c   1.000
_cell.angle_alpha   90.00
_cell.angle_beta   90.00
_cell.angle_gamma   90.00
#
_symmetry.space_group_name_H-M   'P 1'
#
loop_
_entity.id
_entity.type
_entity.pdbx_description
1 polymer ?
#
loop_
_entity_poly.entity_id
_entity_poly.type
_entity_poly.pdbx_seq_one_letter_code
_entity_poly.pdbx_strand_id
1 'polypeptide(L)'
;MAAENIEQAFKVVLGQIADHLKPHGFSKRGNAFRRLSSGNAIVVEVQRSQSSTNDFVRFTFNVGVVSGRLLEERQPDVSKVGAMDAHLRERIGQFLANPADKWWELDAGTKPIDLVTDLAPLLDAAVRFLQAHADDAQLIELWESGQSPGLTDFQRQRFLRELKAA
;
A
#
# COMPACT_ATOMS: atom_id res chain seq x y z
N MET A 1 -26.55 15.34 -7.99
CA MET A 1 -25.49 16.29 -8.41
C MET A 1 -24.29 16.28 -7.47
N ALA A 2 -24.45 16.42 -6.14
CA ALA A 2 -23.30 16.38 -5.21
C ALA A 2 -22.56 15.01 -5.17
N ALA A 3 -23.30 13.90 -5.10
CA ALA A 3 -22.75 12.54 -5.09
C ALA A 3 -21.88 12.21 -6.32
N GLU A 4 -22.31 12.66 -7.50
CA GLU A 4 -21.60 12.41 -8.75
C GLU A 4 -20.29 13.21 -8.81
N ASN A 5 -20.25 14.36 -8.13
CA ASN A 5 -19.07 15.21 -8.05
C ASN A 5 -18.00 14.60 -7.11
N ILE A 6 -18.39 14.03 -5.96
CA ILE A 6 -17.40 13.50 -5.00
C ILE A 6 -16.73 12.21 -5.49
N GLU A 7 -17.50 11.31 -6.11
CA GLU A 7 -16.94 10.10 -6.71
C GLU A 7 -16.00 10.43 -7.88
N GLN A 8 -16.35 11.44 -8.68
CA GLN A 8 -15.48 11.92 -9.74
C GLN A 8 -14.20 12.54 -9.18
N ALA A 9 -14.29 13.35 -8.13
CA ALA A 9 -13.13 13.90 -7.44
C ALA A 9 -12.23 12.79 -6.87
N PHE A 10 -12.81 11.73 -6.29
CA PHE A 10 -12.03 10.59 -5.78
C PHE A 10 -11.33 9.82 -6.91
N LYS A 11 -11.98 9.66 -8.08
CA LYS A 11 -11.33 9.09 -9.28
C LYS A 11 -10.16 9.95 -9.75
N VAL A 12 -10.27 11.27 -9.68
CA VAL A 12 -9.17 12.20 -9.99
C VAL A 12 -8.01 12.01 -9.03
N VAL A 13 -8.26 11.93 -7.71
CA VAL A 13 -7.23 11.61 -6.69
C VAL A 13 -6.52 10.30 -7.04
N LEU A 14 -7.28 9.23 -7.32
CA LEU A 14 -6.68 7.94 -7.71
C LEU A 14 -5.92 8.01 -9.04
N GLY A 15 -6.27 8.93 -9.95
CA GLY A 15 -5.56 9.16 -11.21
C GLY A 15 -4.21 9.82 -10.96
N GLN A 16 -4.21 10.90 -10.18
CA GLN A 16 -3.01 11.64 -9.82
C GLN A 16 -2.03 10.81 -8.98
N ILE A 17 -2.51 9.97 -8.06
CA ILE A 17 -1.66 8.99 -7.37
C ILE A 17 -1.05 8.00 -8.36
N ALA A 18 -1.80 7.58 -9.39
CA ALA A 18 -1.25 6.72 -10.44
C ALA A 18 -0.11 7.40 -11.18
N ASP A 19 -0.31 8.66 -11.57
CA ASP A 19 0.70 9.45 -12.27
C ASP A 19 1.94 9.69 -11.40
N HIS A 20 1.76 9.91 -10.09
CA HIS A 20 2.86 10.04 -9.12
C HIS A 20 3.65 8.75 -8.95
N LEU A 21 2.99 7.59 -8.89
CA LEU A 21 3.64 6.29 -8.67
C LEU A 21 4.20 5.66 -9.96
N LYS A 22 3.77 6.12 -11.13
CA LYS A 22 4.19 5.58 -12.44
C LYS A 22 5.71 5.65 -12.68
N PRO A 23 6.43 6.74 -12.37
CA PRO A 23 7.90 6.78 -12.46
C PRO A 23 8.61 5.73 -11.60
N HIS A 24 7.97 5.29 -10.52
CA HIS A 24 8.48 4.22 -9.66
C HIS A 24 8.15 2.81 -10.17
N GLY A 25 7.52 2.68 -11.34
CA GLY A 25 7.18 1.40 -11.97
C GLY A 25 5.85 0.78 -11.54
N PHE A 26 4.99 1.54 -10.86
CA PHE A 26 3.68 1.06 -10.45
C PHE A 26 2.67 1.08 -11.59
N SER A 27 1.78 0.10 -11.59
CA SER A 27 0.59 0.01 -12.44
C SER A 27 -0.67 0.02 -11.57
N LYS A 28 -1.71 0.71 -12.01
CA LYS A 28 -2.98 0.85 -11.29
C LYS A 28 -4.00 -0.20 -11.73
N ARG A 29 -4.71 -0.79 -10.77
CA ARG A 29 -5.92 -1.58 -10.97
C ARG A 29 -6.93 -1.31 -9.86
N GLY A 30 -8.02 -0.62 -10.20
CA GLY A 30 -8.99 -0.14 -9.20
C GLY A 30 -8.31 0.82 -8.21
N ASN A 31 -8.33 0.45 -6.93
CA ASN A 31 -7.73 1.21 -5.85
C ASN A 31 -6.31 0.75 -5.47
N ALA A 32 -5.80 -0.28 -6.14
CA ALA A 32 -4.50 -0.86 -5.84
C ALA A 32 -3.48 -0.53 -6.93
N PHE A 33 -2.27 -0.16 -6.50
CA PHE A 33 -1.11 0.15 -7.30
C PHE A 33 -0.06 -0.91 -7.03
N ARG A 34 0.48 -1.54 -8.07
CA ARG A 34 1.44 -2.65 -7.94
C ARG A 34 2.68 -2.42 -8.77
N ARG A 35 3.83 -2.74 -8.20
CA ARG A 35 5.09 -2.90 -8.92
C ARG A 35 5.59 -4.32 -8.68
N LEU A 36 5.88 -5.05 -9.76
CA LEU A 36 6.55 -6.35 -9.65
C LEU A 36 8.06 -6.18 -9.52
N SER A 37 8.69 -6.98 -8.68
CA SER A 37 10.15 -7.01 -8.48
C SER A 37 10.57 -8.42 -8.09
N SER A 38 11.47 -9.05 -8.85
CA SER A 38 12.09 -10.34 -8.47
C SER A 38 11.11 -11.47 -8.09
N GLY A 39 9.94 -11.56 -8.74
CA GLY A 39 8.91 -12.55 -8.40
C GLY A 39 8.00 -12.15 -7.22
N ASN A 40 8.20 -10.95 -6.66
CA ASN A 40 7.44 -10.34 -5.58
C ASN A 40 6.61 -9.14 -6.09
N ALA A 41 5.72 -8.63 -5.24
CA ALA A 41 4.95 -7.41 -5.52
C ALA A 41 5.11 -6.38 -4.40
N ILE A 42 5.37 -5.12 -4.77
CA ILE A 42 5.13 -3.97 -3.90
C ILE A 42 3.72 -3.48 -4.18
N VAL A 43 2.93 -3.30 -3.11
CA VAL A 43 1.53 -2.89 -3.18
C VAL A 43 1.34 -1.59 -2.41
N VAL A 44 0.66 -0.64 -3.04
CA VAL A 44 0.04 0.51 -2.38
C VAL A 44 -1.46 0.42 -2.68
N GLU A 45 -2.31 0.32 -1.68
CA GLU A 45 -3.74 0.12 -1.85
C GLU A 45 -4.54 1.16 -1.07
N VAL A 46 -5.41 1.89 -1.77
CA VAL A 46 -6.32 2.86 -1.16
C VAL A 46 -7.50 2.13 -0.55
N GLN A 47 -7.58 2.18 0.77
CA GLN A 47 -8.70 1.67 1.53
C GLN A 47 -9.71 2.80 1.78
N ARG A 48 -10.91 2.64 1.24
CA ARG A 48 -12.05 3.51 1.54
C ARG A 48 -12.70 3.09 2.86
N SER A 49 -13.10 4.09 3.66
CA SER A 49 -13.86 3.88 4.90
C SER A 49 -15.29 3.51 4.57
N GLN A 50 -15.87 2.60 5.36
CA GLN A 50 -17.30 2.29 5.34
C GLN A 50 -18.16 3.49 5.77
N SER A 51 -17.56 4.47 6.46
CA SER A 51 -18.24 5.71 6.85
C SER A 51 -18.32 6.76 5.75
N SER A 52 -17.82 6.49 4.54
CA SER A 52 -17.93 7.43 3.41
C SER A 52 -19.39 7.60 2.99
N THR A 53 -19.76 8.81 2.58
CA THR A 53 -21.12 9.12 2.11
C THR A 53 -21.08 9.67 0.68
N ASN A 54 -22.21 10.18 0.20
CA ASN A 54 -22.29 10.93 -1.04
C ASN A 54 -21.72 12.36 -0.93
N ASP A 55 -21.43 12.82 0.28
CA ASP A 55 -20.93 14.18 0.54
C ASP A 55 -19.43 14.19 0.79
N PHE A 56 -18.88 13.07 1.28
CA PHE A 56 -17.44 12.91 1.50
C PHE A 56 -16.96 11.47 1.28
N VAL A 57 -15.70 11.35 0.86
CA VAL A 57 -14.96 10.08 0.82
C VAL A 57 -13.87 10.12 1.86
N ARG A 58 -13.93 9.22 2.83
CA ARG A 58 -12.87 9.04 3.82
C ARG A 58 -12.02 7.84 3.42
N PHE A 59 -10.70 8.00 3.37
CA PHE A 59 -9.80 6.94 2.93
C PHE A 59 -8.43 7.00 3.61
N THR A 60 -7.67 5.94 3.42
CA THR A 60 -6.30 5.75 3.90
C THR A 60 -5.58 4.80 2.95
N PHE A 61 -4.31 4.49 3.22
CA PHE A 61 -3.52 3.58 2.40
C PHE A 61 -2.96 2.45 3.23
N ASN A 62 -3.14 1.23 2.74
CA ASN A 62 -2.37 0.08 3.18
C ASN A 62 -1.24 -0.12 2.17
N VAL A 63 -0.04 -0.37 2.67
CA VAL A 63 1.14 -0.57 1.84
C VAL A 63 1.85 -1.86 2.26
N GLY A 64 2.54 -2.51 1.34
CA GLY A 64 3.23 -3.73 1.69
C GLY A 64 4.04 -4.38 0.57
N VAL A 65 4.76 -5.43 0.95
CA VAL A 65 5.48 -6.32 0.05
C VAL A 65 4.90 -7.71 0.16
N VAL A 66 4.63 -8.34 -0.98
CA VAL A 66 4.16 -9.71 -1.11
C VAL A 66 5.28 -10.53 -1.75
N SER A 67 5.93 -11.39 -0.99
CA SER A 67 6.78 -12.43 -1.56
C SER A 67 5.94 -13.45 -2.34
N GLY A 68 6.25 -13.67 -3.62
CA GLY A 68 5.56 -14.65 -4.44
C GLY A 68 5.82 -16.08 -3.99
N ARG A 69 6.97 -16.35 -3.35
CA ARG A 69 7.32 -17.66 -2.79
C ARG A 69 6.53 -18.04 -1.55
N LEU A 70 5.94 -17.05 -0.87
CA LEU A 70 5.12 -17.24 0.32
C LEU A 70 3.62 -17.28 0.03
N LEU A 71 3.22 -17.10 -1.24
CA LEU A 71 1.82 -17.19 -1.62
C LEU A 71 1.34 -18.65 -1.56
N GLU A 72 0.24 -18.86 -0.83
CA GLU A 72 -0.45 -20.15 -0.75
C GLU A 72 -1.25 -20.42 -2.04
N GLU A 73 -1.52 -21.69 -2.39
CA GLU A 73 -2.18 -22.07 -3.65
C GLU A 73 -3.54 -21.39 -3.90
N ARG A 74 -4.25 -21.01 -2.83
CA ARG A 74 -5.56 -20.35 -2.92
C ARG A 74 -5.46 -18.82 -3.06
N GLN A 75 -4.27 -18.26 -2.89
CA GLN A 75 -4.04 -16.83 -3.02
C GLN A 75 -3.93 -16.41 -4.49
N PRO A 76 -4.24 -15.15 -4.80
CA PRO A 76 -4.09 -14.65 -6.15
C PRO A 76 -2.63 -14.70 -6.60
N ASP A 77 -2.43 -14.81 -7.92
CA ASP A 77 -1.14 -14.59 -8.55
C ASP A 77 -0.52 -13.26 -8.11
N VAL A 78 0.82 -13.21 -8.01
CA VAL A 78 1.58 -12.04 -7.53
C VAL A 78 1.25 -10.74 -8.30
N SER A 79 0.79 -10.81 -9.54
CA SER A 79 0.32 -9.63 -10.30
C SER A 79 -1.04 -9.08 -9.86
N LYS A 80 -1.77 -9.81 -9.00
CA LYS A 80 -3.15 -9.54 -8.58
C LYS A 80 -3.33 -9.38 -7.06
N VAL A 81 -2.30 -9.65 -6.26
CA VAL A 81 -2.30 -9.57 -4.78
C VAL A 81 -2.69 -8.20 -4.23
N GLY A 82 -3.49 -8.13 -3.18
CA GLY A 82 -3.81 -6.89 -2.47
C GLY A 82 -2.83 -6.63 -1.32
N ALA A 83 -3.01 -5.51 -0.61
CA ALA A 83 -2.24 -5.22 0.60
C ALA A 83 -2.56 -6.21 1.74
N MET A 84 -3.71 -6.89 1.68
CA MET A 84 -4.07 -7.95 2.63
C MET A 84 -3.27 -9.24 2.46
N ASP A 85 -2.71 -9.47 1.28
CA ASP A 85 -1.84 -10.62 0.99
C ASP A 85 -0.38 -10.37 1.39
N ALA A 86 -0.06 -9.18 1.91
CA ALA A 86 1.31 -8.75 2.12
C ALA A 86 1.99 -9.45 3.31
N HIS A 87 3.25 -9.83 3.09
CA HIS A 87 4.15 -10.46 4.06
C HIS A 87 4.98 -9.41 4.83
N LEU A 88 5.06 -8.19 4.31
CA LEU A 88 5.41 -6.98 5.06
C LEU A 88 4.26 -6.01 4.83
N ARG A 89 3.64 -5.47 5.88
CA ARG A 89 2.45 -4.62 5.73
C ARG A 89 2.46 -3.45 6.69
N GLU A 90 2.11 -2.26 6.21
CA GLU A 90 1.88 -1.11 7.06
C GLU A 90 0.69 -0.27 6.62
N ARG A 91 0.15 0.50 7.55
CA ARG A 91 -0.67 1.66 7.21
C ARG A 91 0.25 2.82 6.92
N ILE A 92 -0.04 3.58 5.86
CA ILE A 92 0.84 4.66 5.40
C ILE A 92 1.11 5.72 6.48
N GLY A 93 0.23 5.86 7.47
CA GLY A 93 0.40 6.76 8.59
C GLY A 93 1.61 6.43 9.49
N GLN A 94 2.19 5.23 9.38
CA GLN A 94 3.47 4.88 10.03
C GLN A 94 4.66 5.66 9.47
N PHE A 95 4.56 6.21 8.26
CA PHE A 95 5.63 6.98 7.62
C PHE A 95 5.56 8.48 7.93
N LEU A 96 4.62 8.90 8.78
CA LEU A 96 4.55 10.27 9.29
C LEU A 96 5.67 10.53 10.30
N ALA A 97 6.10 11.78 10.43
CA ALA A 97 7.09 12.19 11.44
C ALA A 97 6.65 11.79 12.87
N ASN A 98 5.35 11.85 13.14
CA ASN A 98 4.71 11.28 14.32
C ASN A 98 3.74 10.18 13.85
N PRO A 99 4.12 8.89 13.95
CA PRO A 99 3.30 7.79 13.46
C PRO A 99 1.90 7.78 14.07
N ALA A 100 0.88 7.70 13.22
CA ALA A 100 -0.52 7.67 13.64
C ALA A 100 -1.40 7.00 12.57
N ASP A 101 -2.54 6.43 12.96
CA ASP A 101 -3.53 5.95 11.98
C ASP A 101 -4.23 7.14 11.31
N LYS A 102 -3.64 7.60 10.21
CA LYS A 102 -4.14 8.77 9.46
C LYS A 102 -5.17 8.36 8.41
N TRP A 103 -6.28 9.08 8.45
CA TRP A 103 -7.31 9.07 7.43
C TRP A 103 -7.42 10.45 6.82
N TRP A 104 -7.63 10.49 5.51
CA TRP A 104 -7.92 11.70 4.74
C TRP A 104 -9.40 11.72 4.39
N GLU A 105 -9.92 12.92 4.26
CA GLU A 105 -11.30 13.17 3.84
C GLU A 105 -11.26 14.04 2.59
N LEU A 106 -12.04 13.63 1.59
CA LEU A 106 -12.31 14.39 0.39
C LEU A 106 -13.78 14.81 0.48
N ASP A 107 -14.03 16.11 0.43
CA ASP A 107 -15.37 16.71 0.42
C ASP A 107 -15.51 17.74 -0.70
N ALA A 108 -16.63 18.48 -0.74
CA ALA A 108 -16.88 19.51 -1.75
C ALA A 108 -15.89 20.70 -1.70
N GLY A 109 -15.22 20.93 -0.58
CA GLY A 109 -14.22 21.99 -0.41
C GLY A 109 -12.80 21.55 -0.77
N THR A 110 -12.57 20.24 -0.87
CA THR A 110 -11.24 19.67 -1.09
C THR A 110 -10.88 19.72 -2.57
N LYS A 111 -9.69 20.25 -2.87
CA LYS A 111 -9.12 20.20 -4.23
C LYS A 111 -8.27 18.93 -4.38
N PRO A 112 -8.60 18.01 -5.31
CA PRO A 112 -7.85 16.76 -5.48
C PRO A 112 -6.34 16.94 -5.67
N ILE A 113 -5.94 17.95 -6.45
CA ILE A 113 -4.53 18.22 -6.73
C ILE A 113 -3.75 18.59 -5.46
N ASP A 114 -4.30 19.48 -4.63
CA ASP A 114 -3.65 19.92 -3.39
C ASP A 114 -3.51 18.74 -2.43
N LEU A 115 -4.56 17.91 -2.32
CA LEU A 115 -4.53 16.70 -1.49
C LEU A 115 -3.43 15.73 -1.93
N VAL A 116 -3.24 15.52 -3.24
CA VAL A 116 -2.20 14.62 -3.75
C VAL A 116 -0.81 15.24 -3.60
N THR A 117 -0.67 16.55 -3.76
CA THR A 117 0.58 17.27 -3.46
C THR A 117 0.99 17.07 -1.99
N ASP A 118 0.04 17.14 -1.06
CA ASP A 118 0.31 16.89 0.37
C ASP A 118 0.63 15.42 0.68
N LEU A 119 0.04 14.48 -0.07
CA LEU A 119 0.29 13.04 0.08
C LEU A 119 1.63 12.59 -0.52
N ALA A 120 2.13 13.26 -1.55
CA ALA A 120 3.29 12.82 -2.33
C ALA A 120 4.54 12.52 -1.49
N PRO A 121 4.98 13.36 -0.53
CA PRO A 121 6.15 13.06 0.28
C PRO A 121 5.99 11.80 1.13
N LEU A 122 4.76 11.55 1.61
CA LEU A 122 4.45 10.38 2.41
C LEU A 122 4.41 9.10 1.56
N LEU A 123 3.85 9.20 0.35
CA LEU A 123 3.91 8.13 -0.64
C LEU A 123 5.36 7.79 -1.01
N ASP A 124 6.21 8.80 -1.19
CA ASP A 124 7.63 8.60 -1.50
C ASP A 124 8.39 7.90 -0.37
N ALA A 125 8.11 8.28 0.89
CA ALA A 125 8.68 7.63 2.06
C ALA A 125 8.26 6.15 2.14
N ALA A 126 6.98 5.85 1.96
CA ALA A 126 6.47 4.49 1.95
C ALA A 126 7.07 3.68 0.79
N VAL A 127 7.07 4.22 -0.42
CA VAL A 127 7.63 3.56 -1.62
C VAL A 127 9.10 3.26 -1.45
N ARG A 128 9.90 4.21 -0.94
CA ARG A 128 11.33 4.01 -0.69
C ARG A 128 11.56 2.87 0.30
N PHE A 129 10.81 2.85 1.41
CA PHE A 129 10.91 1.78 2.40
C PHE A 129 10.57 0.42 1.80
N LEU A 130 9.47 0.31 1.06
CA LEU A 130 9.06 -0.97 0.47
C LEU A 130 10.04 -1.45 -0.60
N GLN A 131 10.61 -0.54 -1.39
CA GLN A 131 11.61 -0.87 -2.39
C GLN A 131 12.92 -1.38 -1.78
N ALA A 132 13.29 -0.91 -0.60
CA ALA A 132 14.44 -1.44 0.15
C ALA A 132 14.21 -2.85 0.71
N HIS A 133 12.96 -3.34 0.68
CA HIS A 133 12.56 -4.65 1.20
C HIS A 133 11.74 -5.46 0.17
N ALA A 134 11.93 -5.21 -1.12
CA ALA A 134 11.13 -5.79 -2.18
C ALA A 134 11.49 -7.26 -2.46
N ASP A 135 12.74 -7.64 -2.22
CA ASP A 135 13.28 -8.96 -2.52
C ASP A 135 13.33 -9.85 -1.27
N ASP A 136 13.25 -11.16 -1.46
CA ASP A 136 13.21 -12.12 -0.36
C ASP A 136 14.42 -12.01 0.59
N ALA A 137 15.61 -11.73 0.06
CA ALA A 137 16.82 -11.56 0.87
C ALA A 137 16.69 -10.39 1.86
N GLN A 138 16.08 -9.29 1.43
CA GLN A 138 15.87 -8.11 2.27
C GLN A 138 14.74 -8.34 3.28
N LEU A 139 13.71 -9.10 2.92
CA LEU A 139 12.67 -9.53 3.86
C LEU A 139 13.25 -10.46 4.93
N ILE A 140 14.12 -11.40 4.54
CA ILE A 140 14.86 -12.25 5.48
C ILE A 140 15.67 -11.39 6.46
N GLU A 141 16.51 -10.48 5.96
CA GLU A 141 17.34 -9.61 6.80
C GLU A 141 16.50 -8.79 7.79
N LEU A 142 15.39 -8.20 7.30
CA LEU A 142 14.45 -7.45 8.14
C LEU A 142 13.89 -8.33 9.26
N TRP A 143 13.41 -9.53 8.95
CA TRP A 143 12.80 -10.42 9.93
C TRP A 143 13.81 -11.02 10.91
N GLU A 144 15.05 -11.25 10.48
CA GLU A 144 16.15 -11.68 11.35
C GLU A 144 16.56 -10.61 12.36
N SER A 145 16.43 -9.33 12.00
CA SER A 145 16.65 -8.21 12.94
C SER A 145 15.61 -8.14 14.07
N GLY A 146 14.53 -8.93 13.95
CA GLY A 146 13.38 -8.90 14.85
C GLY A 146 12.29 -7.91 14.46
N GLN A 147 12.47 -7.14 13.40
CA GLN A 147 11.43 -6.26 12.87
C GLN A 147 10.41 -7.07 12.06
N SER A 148 9.11 -6.80 12.23
CA SER A 148 8.05 -7.45 11.45
C SER A 148 6.84 -6.55 11.24
N PRO A 149 6.99 -5.49 10.42
CA PRO A 149 5.94 -4.54 10.09
C PRO A 149 4.64 -5.25 9.67
N GLY A 150 3.57 -5.04 10.44
CA GLY A 150 2.24 -5.60 10.19
C GLY A 150 2.07 -7.12 10.36
N LEU A 151 3.04 -7.82 10.94
CA LEU A 151 2.98 -9.24 11.25
C LEU A 151 3.05 -9.52 12.75
N THR A 152 2.46 -10.64 13.15
CA THR A 152 2.75 -11.24 14.47
C THR A 152 4.11 -11.93 14.46
N ASP A 153 4.69 -12.13 15.64
CA ASP A 153 5.96 -12.87 15.78
C ASP A 153 5.88 -14.30 15.22
N PHE A 154 4.74 -14.97 15.40
CA PHE A 154 4.49 -16.28 14.82
C PHE A 154 4.55 -16.26 13.29
N GLN A 155 3.89 -15.28 12.64
CA GLN A 155 3.93 -15.13 11.19
C GLN A 155 5.34 -14.83 10.69
N ARG A 156 6.07 -13.93 11.36
CA ARG A 156 7.47 -13.62 11.06
C ARG A 156 8.33 -14.88 11.05
N GLN A 157 8.25 -15.68 12.11
CA GLN A 157 9.04 -16.91 12.23
C GLN A 157 8.65 -17.98 11.20
N ARG A 158 7.35 -18.10 10.88
CA ARG A 158 6.86 -19.00 9.82
C ARG A 158 7.47 -18.62 8.47
N PHE A 159 7.28 -17.37 8.05
CA PHE A 159 7.74 -16.89 6.75
C PHE A 159 9.26 -16.92 6.62
N LEU A 160 9.99 -16.56 7.67
CA LEU A 160 11.45 -16.65 7.71
C LEU A 160 11.93 -18.08 7.48
N ARG A 161 11.29 -19.06 8.10
CA ARG A 161 11.61 -20.49 7.92
C ARG A 161 11.36 -20.93 6.48
N GLU A 162 10.23 -20.55 5.91
CA GLU A 162 9.84 -20.91 4.54
C GLU A 162 10.80 -20.30 3.50
N LEU A 163 11.13 -19.01 3.61
CA LEU A 163 12.05 -18.36 2.66
C LEU A 163 13.48 -18.90 2.71
N LYS A 164 13.95 -19.36 3.87
CA LYS A 164 15.29 -19.95 4.04
C LYS A 164 15.41 -21.41 3.63
N ALA A 165 14.29 -22.11 3.47
CA ALA A 165 14.28 -23.53 3.17
C ALA A 165 14.45 -23.85 1.67
N ALA A 166 14.44 -22.85 0.79
CA ALA A 166 14.67 -22.99 -0.65
C ALA A 166 15.96 -22.29 -1.07
#